data_AF-A0AAE3SM88-F1
#
_entry.id   AF-A0AAE3SM88-F1
#
_cell.length_a   1.000
_cell.length_b   1.000
_cell.length_c   1.000
_cell.angle_alpha   90.00
_cell.angle_beta   90.00
_cell.angle_gamma   90.00
#
_symmetry.space_group_name_H-M   'P 1'
#
loop_
_entity.id
_entity.type
_entity.pdbx_description
1 polymer ?
#
loop_
_entity_poly.entity_id
_entity_poly.type
_entity_poly.pdbx_seq_one_letter_code
_entity_poly.pdbx_strand_id
1 'polypeptide(L)'
;MIKFFRRIRQKLLSENKFSKYLLYALGEIVLVVIGILIALAVNNWNQSKKESRLGDDLLLRIHRDLVKDTINFNSDIVRNDLLREDLKTLLIELYDGVDTMGEVEKMSATWDQMLDQAFSPNDNTYKSMLSSGTLGLIKNQDLKDEILDLYSEYDQTKVLLQAISEWMIGMASNMDSKTDFIKFGSSVSDIYTTEEMFNEGDYSFLNQKESPEFKLFVRTMSGVAFYQKANNGYRTKLIKKCKSVLTSIDQELSK
;
A
#
# COMPACT_ATOMS: atom_id res chain seq x y z
N MET A 1 -6.73 37.98 48.28
CA MET A 1 -6.57 39.17 47.40
C MET A 1 -7.84 40.00 47.24
N ILE A 2 -9.04 39.42 47.07
CA ILE A 2 -10.29 40.17 46.83
C ILE A 2 -10.63 41.25 47.89
N LYS A 3 -10.33 41.03 49.18
CA LYS A 3 -10.68 41.98 50.26
C LYS A 3 -9.86 43.29 50.23
N PHE A 4 -8.63 43.27 49.70
CA PHE A 4 -7.75 44.43 49.65
C PHE A 4 -8.18 45.41 48.54
N PHE A 5 -8.37 44.89 47.33
CA PHE A 5 -8.92 45.63 46.19
C PHE A 5 -10.33 46.16 46.47
N ARG A 6 -11.15 45.40 47.22
CA ARG A 6 -12.49 45.83 47.66
C ARG A 6 -12.47 47.05 48.59
N ARG A 7 -11.54 47.11 49.55
CA ARG A 7 -11.41 48.25 50.48
C ARG A 7 -10.94 49.52 49.77
N ILE A 8 -10.06 49.39 48.78
CA ILE A 8 -9.57 50.53 47.97
C ILE A 8 -10.69 51.07 47.06
N ARG A 9 -11.48 50.20 46.43
CA ARG A 9 -12.66 50.60 45.65
C ARG A 9 -13.68 51.39 46.48
N GLN A 10 -14.00 50.92 47.69
CA GLN A 10 -14.92 51.63 48.59
C GLN A 10 -14.41 53.01 49.00
N LYS A 11 -13.10 53.16 49.23
CA LYS A 11 -12.48 54.44 49.62
C LYS A 11 -12.40 55.47 48.47
N LEU A 12 -12.24 55.02 47.22
CA LEU A 12 -12.20 55.90 46.04
C LEU A 12 -13.58 56.39 45.60
N LEU A 13 -14.64 55.61 45.87
CA LEU A 13 -16.03 56.00 45.64
C LEU A 13 -16.52 57.05 46.64
N SER A 14 -16.05 57.03 47.89
CA SER A 14 -16.43 58.01 48.92
C SER A 14 -15.78 59.39 48.76
N GLU A 15 -14.74 59.53 47.93
CA GLU A 15 -13.96 60.78 47.74
C GLU A 15 -14.32 61.57 46.44
N ASN A 16 -15.45 61.27 45.77
CA ASN A 16 -15.85 61.92 44.50
C ASN A 16 -14.84 61.78 43.34
N LYS A 17 -13.93 60.79 43.41
CA LYS A 17 -12.85 60.53 42.43
C LYS A 17 -13.24 59.46 41.40
N PHE A 18 -14.39 59.62 40.76
CA PHE A 18 -14.95 58.66 39.80
C PHE A 18 -13.95 58.30 38.68
N SER A 19 -13.20 59.28 38.14
CA SER A 19 -12.20 59.05 37.10
C SER A 19 -11.06 58.12 37.54
N LYS A 20 -10.60 58.23 38.80
CA LYS A 20 -9.54 57.35 39.34
C LYS A 20 -10.05 55.93 39.59
N TYR A 21 -11.32 55.80 39.98
CA TYR A 21 -11.98 54.50 40.11
C TYR A 21 -12.10 53.79 38.76
N LEU A 22 -12.50 54.51 37.70
CA LEU A 22 -12.62 53.96 36.34
C LEU A 22 -11.26 53.47 35.81
N LEU A 23 -10.20 54.27 35.96
CA LEU A 23 -8.83 53.91 35.58
C LEU A 23 -8.34 52.64 36.30
N TYR A 24 -8.65 52.50 37.59
CA TYR A 24 -8.25 51.34 38.38
C TYR A 24 -9.02 50.08 38.00
N ALA A 25 -10.34 50.18 37.79
CA ALA A 25 -11.16 49.07 37.32
C ALA A 25 -10.76 48.61 35.91
N LEU A 26 -10.40 49.55 35.02
CA LEU A 26 -9.86 49.24 33.70
C LEU A 26 -8.52 48.50 33.79
N GLY A 27 -7.61 48.94 34.67
CA GLY A 27 -6.34 48.26 34.91
C GLY A 27 -6.50 46.83 35.43
N GLU A 28 -7.49 46.58 36.30
CA GLU A 28 -7.82 45.23 36.79
C GLU A 28 -8.37 44.33 35.68
N ILE A 29 -9.25 44.85 34.82
CA ILE A 29 -9.75 44.12 33.65
C ILE A 29 -8.59 43.78 32.71
N VAL A 30 -7.71 44.74 32.41
CA VAL A 30 -6.53 44.51 31.55
C VAL A 30 -5.61 43.43 32.13
N LEU A 31 -5.34 43.46 33.44
CA LEU A 31 -4.55 42.42 34.12
C LEU A 31 -5.19 41.04 34.03
N VAL A 32 -6.51 40.93 34.23
CA VAL A 32 -7.25 39.67 34.09
C VAL A 32 -7.20 39.16 32.65
N VAL A 33 -7.41 40.04 31.67
CA VAL A 33 -7.35 39.70 30.24
C VAL A 33 -5.95 39.21 29.87
N ILE A 34 -4.88 39.87 30.31
CA ILE A 34 -3.50 39.40 30.10
C ILE A 34 -3.29 38.01 30.71
N GLY A 35 -3.80 37.77 31.93
CA GLY A 35 -3.73 36.45 32.57
C GLY A 35 -4.40 35.35 31.74
N ILE A 36 -5.60 35.62 31.21
CA ILE A 36 -6.34 34.68 30.34
C ILE A 36 -5.58 34.44 29.04
N LEU A 37 -5.05 35.48 28.40
CA LEU A 37 -4.30 35.36 27.16
C LEU A 37 -3.01 34.54 27.34
N ILE A 38 -2.28 34.72 28.44
CA ILE A 38 -1.10 33.91 28.77
C ILE A 38 -1.50 32.45 28.98
N ALA A 39 -2.57 32.19 29.74
CA ALA A 39 -3.06 30.83 29.96
C ALA A 39 -3.45 30.13 28.64
N LEU A 40 -4.16 30.84 27.76
CA LEU A 40 -4.51 30.36 26.42
C LEU A 40 -3.27 30.10 25.56
N ALA A 41 -2.29 31.02 25.59
CA ALA A 41 -1.05 30.88 24.83
C ALA A 41 -0.23 29.65 25.26
N VAL A 42 -0.10 29.41 26.57
CA VAL A 42 0.56 28.21 27.10
C VAL A 42 -0.18 26.94 26.69
N ASN A 43 -1.51 26.93 26.75
CA ASN A 43 -2.32 25.79 26.31
C ASN A 43 -2.15 25.50 24.82
N ASN A 44 -2.21 26.53 23.97
CA ASN A 44 -2.03 26.41 22.53
C ASN A 44 -0.61 25.93 22.17
N TRP A 45 0.41 26.40 22.90
CA TRP A 45 1.79 25.93 22.70
C TRP A 45 1.95 24.45 23.06
N ASN A 46 1.38 24.00 24.18
CA ASN A 46 1.40 22.59 24.56
C ASN A 46 0.65 21.72 23.54
N GLN A 47 -0.50 22.18 23.04
CA GLN A 47 -1.27 21.50 22.01
C GLN A 47 -0.47 21.38 20.70
N SER A 48 0.11 22.48 20.22
CA SER A 48 0.94 22.48 19.01
C SER A 48 2.14 21.53 19.11
N LYS A 49 2.76 21.44 20.31
CA LYS A 49 3.86 20.48 20.56
C LYS A 49 3.40 19.03 20.50
N LYS A 50 2.21 18.71 21.02
CA LYS A 50 1.62 17.36 20.93
C LYS A 50 1.28 17.00 19.49
N GLU A 51 0.67 17.91 18.75
CA GLU A 51 0.34 17.74 17.33
C GLU A 51 1.58 17.51 16.47
N SER A 52 2.66 18.29 16.71
CA SER A 52 3.93 18.09 16.00
C SER A 52 4.50 16.69 16.24
N ARG A 53 4.57 16.25 17.51
CA ARG A 53 5.06 14.90 17.86
C ARG A 53 4.23 13.79 17.23
N LEU A 54 2.92 13.99 17.13
CA LEU A 54 2.04 13.03 16.48
C LEU A 54 2.28 13.01 14.96
N GLY A 55 2.52 14.16 14.34
CA GLY A 55 2.95 14.26 12.94
C GLY A 55 4.25 13.48 12.69
N ASP A 56 5.26 13.65 13.55
CA ASP A 56 6.54 12.94 13.44
C ASP A 56 6.37 11.42 13.59
N ASP A 57 5.54 10.95 14.54
CA ASP A 57 5.23 9.52 14.71
C ASP A 57 4.54 8.94 13.46
N LEU A 58 3.64 9.70 12.85
CA LEU A 58 2.97 9.30 11.61
C LEU A 58 3.96 9.19 10.44
N LEU A 59 4.85 10.17 10.29
CA LEU A 59 5.93 10.12 9.29
C LEU A 59 6.83 8.90 9.49
N LEU A 60 7.21 8.59 10.74
CA LEU A 60 8.00 7.39 11.06
C LEU A 60 7.26 6.07 10.77
N ARG A 61 5.93 6.05 10.89
CA ARG A 61 5.11 4.89 10.48
C ARG A 61 5.10 4.72 8.96
N ILE A 62 4.80 5.80 8.23
CA ILE A 62 4.85 5.80 6.76
C ILE A 62 6.23 5.39 6.28
N HIS A 63 7.30 5.94 6.85
CA HIS A 63 8.68 5.54 6.53
C HIS A 63 8.88 4.02 6.67
N ARG A 64 8.48 3.42 7.80
CA ARG A 64 8.60 1.97 8.01
C ARG A 64 7.78 1.17 7.00
N ASP A 65 6.57 1.64 6.67
CA ASP A 65 5.71 0.99 5.68
C ASP A 65 6.37 1.02 4.29
N LEU A 66 6.91 2.16 3.86
CA LEU A 66 7.58 2.32 2.56
C LEU A 66 8.88 1.52 2.44
N VAL A 67 9.65 1.41 3.53
CA VAL A 67 10.82 0.51 3.58
C VAL A 67 10.39 -0.94 3.37
N LYS A 68 9.35 -1.38 4.08
CA LYS A 68 8.81 -2.73 3.95
C LYS A 68 8.29 -3.00 2.54
N ASP A 69 7.53 -2.07 1.97
CA ASP A 69 7.04 -2.15 0.60
C ASP A 69 8.19 -2.27 -0.40
N THR A 70 9.24 -1.47 -0.25
CA THR A 70 10.41 -1.53 -1.13
C THR A 70 11.09 -2.89 -1.06
N ILE A 71 11.23 -3.49 0.13
CA ILE A 71 11.80 -4.84 0.29
C ILE A 71 10.89 -5.87 -0.40
N ASN A 72 9.60 -5.84 -0.13
CA ASN A 72 8.62 -6.77 -0.71
C ASN A 72 8.60 -6.67 -2.24
N PHE A 73 8.55 -5.46 -2.79
CA PHE A 73 8.55 -5.24 -4.23
C PHE A 73 9.82 -5.77 -4.91
N ASN A 74 11.00 -5.61 -4.29
CA ASN A 74 12.22 -6.19 -4.84
C ASN A 74 12.19 -7.72 -4.80
N SER A 75 11.71 -8.31 -3.69
CA SER A 75 11.55 -9.76 -3.58
C SER A 75 10.60 -10.31 -4.64
N ASP A 76 9.47 -9.64 -4.86
CA ASP A 76 8.50 -10.02 -5.88
C ASP A 76 9.07 -9.91 -7.29
N ILE A 77 9.85 -8.86 -7.58
CA ILE A 77 10.51 -8.69 -8.88
C ILE A 77 11.43 -9.88 -9.16
N VAL A 78 12.28 -10.24 -8.19
CA VAL A 78 13.20 -11.38 -8.32
C VAL A 78 12.42 -12.69 -8.51
N ARG A 79 11.39 -12.93 -7.70
CA ARG A 79 10.52 -14.11 -7.84
C ARG A 79 9.90 -14.20 -9.23
N ASN A 80 9.35 -13.09 -9.74
CA ASN A 80 8.74 -13.04 -11.05
C ASN A 80 9.74 -13.25 -12.19
N ASP A 81 10.97 -12.76 -12.06
CA ASP A 81 12.02 -12.99 -13.05
C ASP A 81 12.45 -14.46 -13.07
N LEU A 82 12.54 -15.13 -11.91
CA LEU A 82 12.80 -16.57 -11.82
C LEU A 82 11.67 -17.39 -12.46
N LEU A 83 10.41 -17.12 -12.09
CA LEU A 83 9.24 -17.78 -12.69
C LEU A 83 9.18 -17.59 -14.22
N ARG A 84 9.69 -16.47 -14.72
CA ARG A 84 9.74 -16.23 -16.17
C ARG A 84 10.78 -17.11 -16.86
N GLU A 85 11.93 -17.37 -16.24
CA GLU A 85 12.92 -18.32 -16.76
C GLU A 85 12.41 -19.76 -16.68
N ASP A 86 11.67 -20.11 -15.62
CA ASP A 86 10.99 -21.40 -15.51
C ASP A 86 9.95 -21.57 -16.65
N LEU A 87 9.18 -20.53 -16.94
CA LEU A 87 8.21 -20.53 -18.05
C LEU A 87 8.90 -20.72 -19.41
N LYS A 88 10.05 -20.08 -19.61
CA LYS A 88 10.85 -20.25 -20.82
C LYS A 88 11.34 -21.69 -20.97
N THR A 89 11.79 -22.29 -19.87
CA THR A 89 12.23 -23.69 -19.84
C THR A 89 11.06 -24.62 -20.16
N LEU A 90 9.91 -24.41 -19.52
CA LEU A 90 8.68 -25.16 -19.79
C LEU A 90 8.23 -25.04 -21.24
N LEU A 91 8.34 -23.85 -21.84
CA LEU A 91 8.00 -23.66 -23.25
C LEU A 91 8.94 -24.43 -24.18
N ILE A 92 10.22 -24.57 -23.84
CA ILE A 92 11.17 -25.39 -24.59
C ILE A 92 10.78 -26.87 -24.46
N GLU A 93 10.60 -27.36 -23.22
CA GLU A 93 10.19 -28.74 -22.92
C GLU A 93 8.89 -29.10 -23.68
N LEU A 94 7.89 -28.22 -23.65
CA LEU A 94 6.63 -28.41 -24.39
C LEU A 94 6.84 -28.56 -25.90
N TYR A 95 7.78 -27.81 -26.50
CA TYR A 95 8.01 -27.86 -27.94
C TYR A 95 8.88 -29.04 -28.38
N ASP A 96 9.69 -29.58 -27.48
CA ASP A 96 10.46 -30.81 -27.69
C ASP A 96 9.54 -32.05 -27.64
N GLY A 97 8.47 -31.99 -26.86
CA GLY A 97 7.45 -33.03 -26.73
C GLY A 97 7.28 -33.47 -25.28
N VAL A 98 6.07 -33.90 -24.93
CA VAL A 98 5.69 -34.36 -23.59
C VAL A 98 5.24 -35.80 -23.67
N ASP A 99 6.05 -36.72 -23.17
CA ASP A 99 5.85 -38.17 -23.37
C ASP A 99 5.28 -38.86 -22.14
N THR A 100 5.38 -38.23 -20.96
CA THR A 100 5.01 -38.86 -19.69
C THR A 100 4.07 -38.00 -18.84
N MET A 101 3.21 -38.65 -18.06
CA MET A 101 2.36 -37.97 -17.09
C MET A 101 3.16 -37.16 -16.06
N GLY A 102 4.33 -37.67 -15.63
CA GLY A 102 5.19 -36.96 -14.69
C GLY A 102 5.76 -35.64 -15.22
N GLU A 103 5.97 -35.53 -16.54
CA GLU A 103 6.33 -34.26 -17.18
C GLU A 103 5.16 -33.27 -17.13
N VAL A 104 3.92 -33.74 -17.37
CA VAL A 104 2.71 -32.93 -17.28
C VAL A 104 2.48 -32.44 -15.84
N GLU A 105 2.68 -33.30 -14.84
CA GLU A 105 2.59 -32.95 -13.43
C GLU A 105 3.61 -31.87 -13.05
N LYS A 106 4.86 -32.01 -13.49
CA LYS A 106 5.90 -30.99 -13.30
C LYS A 106 5.51 -29.66 -13.96
N MET A 107 5.03 -29.71 -15.20
CA MET A 107 4.55 -28.53 -15.91
C MET A 107 3.40 -27.85 -15.17
N SER A 108 2.45 -28.63 -14.64
CA SER A 108 1.29 -28.12 -13.91
C SER A 108 1.68 -27.52 -12.55
N ALA A 109 2.61 -28.14 -11.83
CA ALA A 109 3.16 -27.58 -10.60
C ALA A 109 3.87 -26.24 -10.85
N THR A 110 4.62 -26.14 -11.97
CA THR A 110 5.23 -24.88 -12.41
C THR A 110 4.16 -23.84 -12.81
N TRP A 111 3.09 -24.27 -13.47
CA TRP A 111 1.95 -23.43 -13.85
C TRP A 111 1.24 -22.79 -12.64
N ASP A 112 0.92 -23.59 -11.62
CA ASP A 112 0.25 -23.14 -10.40
C ASP A 112 1.00 -21.98 -9.72
N GLN A 113 2.34 -22.09 -9.65
CA GLN A 113 3.18 -21.05 -9.06
C GLN A 113 3.15 -19.73 -9.83
N MET A 114 2.89 -19.78 -11.14
CA MET A 114 2.87 -18.58 -11.96
C MET A 114 1.57 -17.79 -11.84
N LEU A 115 0.48 -18.41 -11.38
CA LEU A 115 -0.80 -17.73 -11.17
C LEU A 115 -0.84 -16.95 -9.84
N ASP A 116 -0.02 -17.33 -8.86
CA ASP A 116 0.05 -16.67 -7.55
C ASP A 116 0.89 -15.39 -7.57
N GLN A 117 0.29 -14.27 -8.01
CA GLN A 117 0.99 -13.00 -8.21
C GLN A 117 0.16 -11.79 -7.75
N ALA A 118 -0.31 -11.81 -6.50
CA ALA A 118 -1.04 -10.70 -5.90
C ALA A 118 -0.18 -9.42 -5.77
N PHE A 119 -0.84 -8.26 -5.83
CA PHE A 119 -0.25 -6.95 -5.55
C PHE A 119 -0.92 -6.33 -4.31
N SER A 120 -0.20 -6.25 -3.20
CA SER A 120 -0.72 -5.81 -1.91
C SER A 120 0.27 -4.87 -1.20
N PRO A 121 0.29 -3.57 -1.57
CA PRO A 121 1.12 -2.57 -0.90
C PRO A 121 0.58 -2.23 0.50
N ASN A 122 1.45 -1.70 1.38
CA ASN A 122 1.04 -1.28 2.71
C ASN A 122 0.45 0.15 2.70
N ASP A 123 -0.88 0.23 2.80
CA ASP A 123 -1.62 1.49 2.82
C ASP A 123 -2.38 1.74 4.13
N ASN A 124 -2.17 0.90 5.15
CA ASN A 124 -2.94 0.95 6.40
C ASN A 124 -2.74 2.26 7.16
N THR A 125 -1.48 2.69 7.33
CA THR A 125 -1.17 3.95 8.02
C THR A 125 -1.78 5.13 7.26
N TYR A 126 -1.59 5.18 5.94
CA TYR A 126 -2.14 6.24 5.10
C TYR A 126 -3.67 6.31 5.16
N LYS A 127 -4.37 5.18 5.02
CA LYS A 127 -5.83 5.11 5.15
C LYS A 127 -6.31 5.51 6.53
N SER A 128 -5.58 5.12 7.58
CA SER A 128 -5.88 5.58 8.93
C SER A 128 -5.75 7.10 9.01
N MET A 129 -4.71 7.68 8.43
CA MET A 129 -4.46 9.14 8.46
C MET A 129 -5.53 9.92 7.70
N LEU A 130 -5.96 9.41 6.54
CA LEU A 130 -7.06 9.99 5.77
C LEU A 130 -8.37 9.95 6.57
N SER A 131 -8.70 8.80 7.16
CA SER A 131 -9.98 8.62 7.87
C SER A 131 -10.04 9.40 9.18
N SER A 132 -8.92 9.53 9.91
CA SER A 132 -8.86 10.33 11.15
C SER A 132 -8.55 11.81 10.93
N GLY A 133 -8.31 12.25 9.68
CA GLY A 133 -7.92 13.63 9.37
C GLY A 133 -6.53 14.04 9.88
N THR A 134 -5.72 13.08 10.34
CA THR A 134 -4.40 13.34 10.95
C THR A 134 -3.31 13.59 9.92
N LEU A 135 -3.59 13.37 8.62
CA LEU A 135 -2.71 13.79 7.53
C LEU A 135 -2.43 15.32 7.58
N GLY A 136 -3.38 16.11 8.08
CA GLY A 136 -3.19 17.55 8.30
C GLY A 136 -2.13 17.92 9.34
N LEU A 137 -1.63 16.96 10.12
CA LEU A 137 -0.55 17.16 11.09
C LEU A 137 0.84 17.21 10.43
N ILE A 138 0.96 16.74 9.18
CA ILE A 138 2.16 16.96 8.37
C ILE A 138 2.17 18.42 7.92
N LYS A 139 3.05 19.22 8.52
CA LYS A 139 3.13 20.66 8.27
C LYS A 139 3.78 21.01 6.93
N ASN A 140 4.74 20.19 6.49
CA ASN A 140 5.38 20.36 5.19
C ASN A 140 4.41 19.99 4.08
N GLN A 141 3.94 20.99 3.35
CA GLN A 141 2.95 20.84 2.29
C GLN A 141 3.49 20.01 1.12
N ASP A 142 4.74 20.25 0.71
CA ASP A 142 5.37 19.53 -0.39
C ASP A 142 5.50 18.03 -0.06
N LEU A 143 5.97 17.68 1.15
CA LEU A 143 6.05 16.29 1.60
C LEU A 143 4.67 15.63 1.68
N LYS A 144 3.66 16.35 2.16
CA LYS A 144 2.29 15.83 2.24
C LYS A 144 1.74 15.53 0.83
N ASP A 145 1.99 16.40 -0.13
CA ASP A 145 1.56 16.22 -1.51
C ASP A 145 2.32 15.05 -2.18
N GLU A 146 3.62 14.90 -1.92
CA GLU A 146 4.39 13.72 -2.35
C GLU A 146 3.85 12.39 -1.80
N ILE A 147 3.43 12.36 -0.53
CA ILE A 147 2.80 11.19 0.09
C ILE A 147 1.45 10.90 -0.57
N LEU A 148 0.61 11.93 -0.78
CA LEU A 148 -0.69 11.79 -1.45
C LEU A 148 -0.54 11.22 -2.86
N ASP A 149 0.41 11.75 -3.63
CA ASP A 149 0.69 11.31 -5.00
C ASP A 149 1.16 9.85 -5.02
N LEU A 150 2.08 9.46 -4.13
CA LEU A 150 2.56 8.08 -4.01
C LEU A 150 1.40 7.11 -3.76
N TYR A 151 0.52 7.40 -2.81
CA TYR A 151 -0.59 6.52 -2.50
C TYR A 151 -1.69 6.53 -3.56
N SER A 152 -1.89 7.65 -4.28
CA SER A 152 -2.73 7.66 -5.48
C SER A 152 -2.19 6.69 -6.54
N GLU A 153 -0.88 6.62 -6.71
CA GLU A 153 -0.26 5.69 -7.66
C GLU A 153 -0.29 4.24 -7.21
N TYR A 154 -0.24 3.98 -5.90
CA TYR A 154 -0.51 2.64 -5.36
C TYR A 154 -1.91 2.18 -5.75
N ASP A 155 -2.92 3.03 -5.57
CA ASP A 155 -4.31 2.71 -5.92
C ASP A 155 -4.46 2.48 -7.44
N GLN A 156 -3.91 3.38 -8.27
CA GLN A 156 -3.96 3.24 -9.73
C GLN A 156 -3.25 1.95 -10.19
N THR A 157 -2.06 1.67 -9.65
CA THR A 157 -1.30 0.45 -9.97
C THR A 157 -2.06 -0.79 -9.55
N LYS A 158 -2.69 -0.78 -8.37
CA LYS A 158 -3.49 -1.90 -7.88
C LYS A 158 -4.67 -2.20 -8.80
N VAL A 159 -5.44 -1.18 -9.18
CA VAL A 159 -6.58 -1.34 -10.10
C VAL A 159 -6.11 -1.92 -11.44
N LEU A 160 -5.00 -1.40 -11.97
CA LEU A 160 -4.47 -1.85 -13.25
C LEU A 160 -3.96 -3.29 -13.21
N LEU A 161 -3.20 -3.66 -12.18
CA LEU A 161 -2.71 -5.02 -12.02
C LEU A 161 -3.83 -6.01 -11.74
N GLN A 162 -4.86 -5.59 -11.00
CA GLN A 162 -6.07 -6.41 -10.82
C GLN A 162 -6.76 -6.67 -12.16
N ALA A 163 -6.96 -5.65 -13.00
CA ALA A 163 -7.57 -5.82 -14.32
C ALA A 163 -6.75 -6.76 -15.23
N ILE A 164 -5.41 -6.65 -15.21
CA ILE A 164 -4.55 -7.56 -15.99
C ILE A 164 -4.62 -8.98 -15.41
N SER A 165 -4.64 -9.12 -14.07
CA SER A 165 -4.78 -10.41 -13.41
C SER A 165 -6.12 -11.08 -13.74
N GLU A 166 -7.23 -10.34 -13.74
CA GLU A 166 -8.54 -10.85 -14.13
C GLU A 166 -8.57 -11.31 -15.59
N TRP A 167 -7.96 -10.54 -16.50
CA TRP A 167 -7.80 -10.95 -17.89
C TRP A 167 -6.98 -12.25 -18.03
N MET A 168 -5.85 -12.35 -17.32
CA MET A 168 -4.99 -13.53 -17.31
C MET A 168 -5.72 -14.75 -16.74
N ILE A 169 -6.41 -14.61 -15.61
CA ILE A 169 -7.23 -15.67 -15.01
C ILE A 169 -8.33 -16.10 -15.99
N GLY A 170 -8.96 -15.15 -16.69
CA GLY A 170 -9.95 -15.47 -17.73
C GLY A 170 -9.37 -16.32 -18.87
N MET A 171 -8.12 -16.10 -19.28
CA MET A 171 -7.44 -16.97 -20.23
C MET A 171 -7.18 -18.37 -19.65
N ALA A 172 -6.72 -18.44 -18.40
CA ALA A 172 -6.46 -19.72 -17.71
C ALA A 172 -7.75 -20.54 -17.56
N SER A 173 -8.83 -19.92 -17.09
CA SER A 173 -10.14 -20.56 -17.00
C SER A 173 -10.66 -21.02 -18.36
N ASN A 174 -10.39 -20.28 -19.45
CA ASN A 174 -10.74 -20.72 -20.79
C ASN A 174 -9.96 -21.97 -21.19
N MET A 175 -8.65 -22.00 -20.94
CA MET A 175 -7.79 -23.15 -21.17
C MET A 175 -8.25 -24.39 -20.40
N ASP A 176 -8.55 -24.23 -19.10
CA ASP A 176 -9.04 -25.32 -18.25
C ASP A 176 -10.42 -25.82 -18.69
N SER A 177 -11.26 -24.95 -19.28
CA SER A 177 -12.56 -25.38 -19.83
C SER A 177 -12.47 -26.17 -21.14
N LYS A 178 -11.29 -26.21 -21.76
CA LYS A 178 -11.03 -26.83 -23.07
C LYS A 178 -10.03 -27.97 -23.01
N THR A 179 -9.38 -28.17 -21.87
CA THR A 179 -8.34 -29.17 -21.68
C THR A 179 -8.49 -29.79 -20.31
N ASP A 180 -7.98 -31.01 -20.13
CA ASP A 180 -7.95 -31.67 -18.83
C ASP A 180 -6.69 -31.29 -18.01
N PHE A 181 -5.96 -30.24 -18.40
CA PHE A 181 -4.69 -29.85 -17.78
C PHE A 181 -4.82 -29.57 -16.27
N ILE A 182 -5.97 -29.04 -15.85
CA ILE A 182 -6.27 -28.76 -14.44
C ILE A 182 -6.22 -30.02 -13.55
N LYS A 183 -6.43 -31.23 -14.12
CA LYS A 183 -6.34 -32.49 -13.36
C LYS A 183 -4.97 -32.73 -12.75
N PHE A 184 -3.93 -32.23 -13.41
CA PHE A 184 -2.54 -32.39 -13.00
C PHE A 184 -2.08 -31.31 -12.02
N GLY A 185 -2.94 -30.32 -11.71
CA GLY A 185 -2.63 -29.23 -10.79
C GLY A 185 -2.50 -29.73 -9.35
N SER A 186 -1.55 -29.17 -8.62
CA SER A 186 -1.24 -29.61 -7.25
C SER A 186 -2.42 -29.47 -6.27
N SER A 187 -3.36 -28.57 -6.58
CA SER A 187 -4.57 -28.31 -5.79
C SER A 187 -5.77 -29.17 -6.18
N VAL A 188 -5.63 -30.02 -7.20
CA VAL A 188 -6.73 -30.83 -7.78
C VAL A 188 -6.33 -32.29 -7.91
N SER A 189 -5.05 -32.61 -8.12
CA SER A 189 -4.58 -33.97 -8.36
C SER A 189 -4.93 -34.96 -7.24
N ASP A 190 -5.16 -34.47 -6.01
CA ASP A 190 -5.48 -35.30 -4.84
C ASP A 190 -6.84 -36.03 -4.93
N ILE A 191 -7.78 -35.54 -5.75
CA ILE A 191 -9.08 -36.21 -5.95
C ILE A 191 -9.01 -37.34 -6.99
N TYR A 192 -7.94 -37.40 -7.79
CA TYR A 192 -7.73 -38.43 -8.81
C TYR A 192 -6.86 -39.56 -8.24
N THR A 193 -7.53 -40.49 -7.56
CA THR A 193 -6.87 -41.45 -6.65
C THR A 193 -6.46 -42.78 -7.29
N THR A 194 -6.84 -43.03 -8.54
CA THR A 194 -6.49 -44.26 -9.28
C THR A 194 -5.90 -43.91 -10.63
N GLU A 195 -4.93 -44.72 -11.11
CA GLU A 195 -4.26 -44.50 -12.40
C GLU A 195 -5.26 -44.45 -13.57
N GLU A 196 -6.36 -45.23 -13.50
CA GLU A 196 -7.43 -45.26 -14.52
C GLU A 196 -8.17 -43.91 -14.70
N MET A 197 -8.09 -43.00 -13.72
CA MET A 197 -8.69 -41.67 -13.83
C MET A 197 -7.88 -40.71 -14.70
N PHE A 198 -6.63 -41.07 -15.01
CA PHE A 198 -5.76 -40.36 -15.94
C PHE A 198 -5.62 -41.16 -17.23
N ASN A 199 -5.76 -40.48 -18.37
CA ASN A 199 -5.64 -41.10 -19.68
C ASN A 199 -4.69 -40.28 -20.56
N GLU A 200 -3.99 -40.92 -21.50
CA GLU A 200 -3.12 -40.20 -22.48
C GLU A 200 -3.87 -39.07 -23.19
N GLY A 201 -5.17 -39.25 -23.43
CA GLY A 201 -6.04 -38.23 -24.02
C GLY A 201 -6.06 -36.90 -23.25
N ASP A 202 -5.91 -36.94 -21.92
CA ASP A 202 -5.99 -35.76 -21.04
C ASP A 202 -4.88 -34.74 -21.31
N TYR A 203 -3.72 -35.19 -21.82
CA TYR A 203 -2.55 -34.35 -22.09
C TYR A 203 -2.00 -34.48 -23.51
N SER A 204 -2.53 -35.40 -24.34
CA SER A 204 -2.08 -35.60 -25.73
C SER A 204 -2.10 -34.33 -26.59
N PHE A 205 -2.96 -33.37 -26.25
CA PHE A 205 -3.04 -32.08 -26.93
C PHE A 205 -1.73 -31.28 -26.84
N LEU A 206 -0.91 -31.49 -25.79
CA LEU A 206 0.39 -30.85 -25.61
C LEU A 206 1.38 -31.19 -26.74
N ASN A 207 1.20 -32.32 -27.42
CA ASN A 207 2.01 -32.71 -28.57
C ASN A 207 1.42 -32.31 -29.92
N GLN A 208 0.20 -31.76 -29.94
CA GLN A 208 -0.52 -31.43 -31.17
C GLN A 208 -0.40 -29.94 -31.50
N LYS A 209 0.77 -29.51 -31.99
CA LYS A 209 1.12 -28.09 -32.20
C LYS A 209 0.10 -27.25 -32.99
N GLU A 210 -0.65 -27.90 -33.88
CA GLU A 210 -1.67 -27.23 -34.69
C GLU A 210 -3.07 -27.19 -34.06
N SER A 211 -3.31 -27.94 -32.98
CA SER A 211 -4.60 -28.02 -32.31
C SER A 211 -5.00 -26.67 -31.67
N PRO A 212 -6.31 -26.38 -31.61
CA PRO A 212 -6.82 -25.24 -30.86
C PRO A 212 -6.37 -25.23 -29.40
N GLU A 213 -6.34 -26.40 -28.75
CA GLU A 213 -5.99 -26.60 -27.34
C GLU A 213 -4.52 -26.26 -27.08
N PHE A 214 -3.60 -26.73 -27.93
CA PHE A 214 -2.17 -26.39 -27.82
C PHE A 214 -1.95 -24.89 -27.99
N LYS A 215 -2.55 -24.30 -29.03
CA LYS A 215 -2.44 -22.86 -29.31
C LYS A 215 -3.03 -22.03 -28.17
N LEU A 216 -4.10 -22.50 -27.53
CA LEU A 216 -4.70 -21.89 -26.36
C LEU A 216 -3.74 -21.96 -25.17
N PHE A 217 -3.18 -23.13 -24.87
CA PHE A 217 -2.20 -23.34 -23.79
C PHE A 217 -1.00 -22.38 -23.92
N VAL A 218 -0.38 -22.31 -25.12
CA VAL A 218 0.74 -21.39 -25.40
C VAL A 218 0.34 -19.92 -25.25
N ARG A 219 -0.87 -19.55 -25.67
CA ARG A 219 -1.38 -18.19 -25.52
C ARG A 219 -1.58 -17.82 -24.04
N THR A 220 -2.11 -18.73 -23.24
CA THR A 220 -2.31 -18.51 -21.81
C THR A 220 -0.97 -18.33 -21.08
N MET A 221 0.02 -19.18 -21.37
CA MET A 221 1.40 -19.00 -20.91
C MET A 221 1.98 -17.64 -21.28
N SER A 222 1.76 -17.20 -22.52
CA SER A 222 2.19 -15.87 -22.97
C SER A 222 1.51 -14.74 -22.20
N GLY A 223 0.25 -14.90 -21.83
CA GLY A 223 -0.51 -13.96 -20.99
C GLY A 223 0.07 -13.84 -19.57
N VAL A 224 0.44 -14.96 -18.97
CA VAL A 224 1.11 -15.00 -17.66
C VAL A 224 2.48 -14.31 -17.72
N ALA A 225 3.26 -14.60 -18.77
CA ALA A 225 4.54 -13.92 -19.02
C ALA A 225 4.35 -12.40 -19.16
N PHE A 226 3.31 -11.96 -19.88
CA PHE A 226 3.00 -10.54 -20.00
C PHE A 226 2.71 -9.91 -18.63
N TYR A 227 1.88 -10.57 -17.81
CA TYR A 227 1.54 -10.08 -16.47
C TYR A 227 2.78 -9.93 -15.58
N GLN A 228 3.66 -10.95 -15.52
CA GLN A 228 4.92 -10.88 -14.76
C GLN A 228 5.77 -9.66 -15.14
N LYS A 229 5.94 -9.43 -16.45
CA LYS A 229 6.74 -8.32 -16.96
C LYS A 229 6.11 -6.96 -16.64
N ALA A 230 4.80 -6.84 -16.81
CA ALA A 230 4.06 -5.63 -16.46
C ALA A 230 4.18 -5.34 -14.96
N ASN A 231 3.95 -6.35 -14.13
CA ASN A 231 4.00 -6.26 -12.68
C ASN A 231 5.39 -5.81 -12.17
N ASN A 232 6.47 -6.39 -12.70
CA ASN A 232 7.84 -5.95 -12.39
C ASN A 232 8.10 -4.51 -12.80
N GLY A 233 7.57 -4.09 -13.96
CA GLY A 233 7.65 -2.71 -14.44
C GLY A 233 6.98 -1.70 -13.50
N TYR A 234 5.78 -2.01 -13.00
CA TYR A 234 5.07 -1.15 -12.05
C TYR A 234 5.78 -1.09 -10.69
N ARG A 235 6.16 -2.24 -10.12
CA ARG A 235 6.94 -2.31 -8.87
C ARG A 235 8.23 -1.50 -8.94
N THR A 236 8.95 -1.58 -10.06
CA THR A 236 10.19 -0.82 -10.28
C THR A 236 9.95 0.70 -10.24
N LYS A 237 8.83 1.17 -10.82
CA LYS A 237 8.46 2.59 -10.78
C LYS A 237 8.10 3.03 -9.35
N LEU A 238 7.29 2.22 -8.66
CA LEU A 238 6.88 2.49 -7.28
C LEU A 238 8.08 2.53 -6.32
N ILE A 239 9.05 1.63 -6.46
CA ILE A 239 10.29 1.64 -5.67
C ILE A 239 11.01 2.99 -5.80
N LYS A 240 11.11 3.55 -7.01
CA LYS A 240 11.75 4.85 -7.23
C LYS A 240 11.02 5.98 -6.48
N LYS A 241 9.69 5.94 -6.48
CA LYS A 241 8.87 6.93 -5.77
C LYS A 241 8.93 6.77 -4.26
N CYS A 242 8.88 5.54 -3.75
CA CYS A 242 9.10 5.24 -2.34
C CYS A 242 10.44 5.82 -1.87
N LYS A 243 11.52 5.62 -2.62
CA LYS A 243 12.85 6.18 -2.29
C LYS A 243 12.87 7.72 -2.26
N SER A 244 12.13 8.37 -3.16
CA SER A 244 11.99 9.83 -3.14
C SER A 244 11.29 10.30 -1.86
N VAL A 245 10.11 9.73 -1.57
CA VAL A 245 9.32 10.09 -0.38
C VAL A 245 10.07 9.78 0.91
N LEU A 246 10.77 8.64 0.99
CA LEU A 246 11.62 8.30 2.13
C LEU A 246 12.69 9.38 2.38
N THR A 247 13.35 9.87 1.32
CA THR A 247 14.34 10.95 1.42
C THR A 247 13.70 12.24 1.96
N SER A 248 12.52 12.59 1.47
CA SER A 248 11.77 13.77 1.94
C SER A 248 11.33 13.63 3.41
N ILE A 249 10.93 12.43 3.84
CA ILE A 249 10.60 12.14 5.24
C ILE A 249 11.85 12.29 6.13
N ASP A 250 12.99 11.71 5.73
CA ASP A 250 14.24 11.82 6.49
C ASP A 250 14.70 13.26 6.66
N GLN A 251 14.58 14.07 5.60
CA GLN A 251 14.88 15.50 5.66
C GLN A 251 13.95 16.24 6.62
N GLU A 252 12.65 15.96 6.59
CA GLU A 252 11.68 16.60 7.48
C GLU A 252 11.91 16.24 8.95
N LEU A 253 12.18 14.97 9.25
CA LEU A 253 12.43 14.48 10.61
C LEU A 253 13.78 14.96 11.19
N SER A 254 14.68 15.47 10.35
CA SER A 254 15.99 15.99 10.77
C SER A 254 15.99 17.48 11.18
N LYS A 255 14.87 18.20 10.99
CA LYS A 255 14.72 19.63 11.32
C LYS A 255 14.39 19.85 12.80
#